data_AF-X1TUK0-F1
#
_entry.id   AF-X1TUK0-F1
#
_cell.length_a   1.000
_cell.length_b   1.000
_cell.length_c   1.000
_cell.angle_alpha   90.00
_cell.angle_beta   90.00
_cell.angle_gamma   90.00
#
_symmetry.space_group_name_H-M   'P 1'
#
loop_
_entity.id
_entity.type
_entity.pdbx_description
1 polymer ?
#
loop_
_entity_poly.entity_id
_entity_poly.type
_entity_poly.pdbx_seq_one_letter_code
_entity_poly.pdbx_strand_id
1 'polypeptide(L)'
;MIEEIPKKTVELTDSRGAILILKEGDSEKYTIHSTAGDVAVFPGDPITINKKPFGLIHNKETLSKEDYVYCPLSFGNEPLGVLAILKKEEISRELTQTLSANLSLSLHDAILYDRLKASYLEAVLSLVTVAETADPEIKEHSQRVRDLSLKI
;
A
#
# COMPACT_ATOMS: atom_id res chain seq x y z
N MET A 1 -5.80 8.40 0.00
CA MET A 1 -5.82 8.00 -1.42
C MET A 1 -5.88 6.48 -1.59
N ILE A 2 -4.97 5.73 -0.95
CA ILE A 2 -4.96 4.24 -0.99
C ILE A 2 -6.25 3.62 -0.42
N GLU A 3 -6.80 4.21 0.65
CA GLU A 3 -8.04 3.74 1.29
C GLU A 3 -9.30 3.87 0.41
N GLU A 4 -9.28 4.69 -0.64
CA GLU A 4 -10.40 4.84 -1.57
C GLU A 4 -10.37 3.82 -2.70
N ILE A 5 -9.25 3.11 -2.90
CA ILE A 5 -9.07 2.18 -4.02
C ILE A 5 -10.19 1.12 -4.03
N PRO A 6 -10.52 0.44 -2.91
CA PRO A 6 -11.61 -0.53 -2.91
C PRO A 6 -12.97 0.09 -3.25
N LYS A 7 -13.28 1.28 -2.72
CA LYS A 7 -14.55 1.97 -2.98
C LYS A 7 -14.73 2.29 -4.47
N LYS A 8 -13.72 2.93 -5.08
CA LYS A 8 -13.74 3.24 -6.52
C LYS A 8 -13.75 1.98 -7.37
N THR A 9 -13.08 0.91 -6.93
CA THR A 9 -13.13 -0.38 -7.63
C THR A 9 -14.55 -0.93 -7.63
N VAL A 10 -15.25 -0.90 -6.49
CA VAL A 10 -16.65 -1.34 -6.38
C VAL A 10 -17.55 -0.54 -7.32
N GLU A 11 -17.42 0.78 -7.34
CA GLU A 11 -18.19 1.67 -8.23
C GLU A 11 -17.92 1.39 -9.72
N LEU A 12 -16.64 1.22 -10.10
CA LEU A 12 -16.24 1.00 -11.49
C LEU A 12 -16.61 -0.39 -12.02
N THR A 13 -16.72 -1.38 -11.14
CA THR A 13 -16.96 -2.78 -11.51
C THR A 13 -18.37 -3.28 -11.19
N ASP A 14 -19.23 -2.43 -10.60
CA ASP A 14 -20.53 -2.79 -10.02
C ASP A 14 -20.46 -4.10 -9.22
N SER A 15 -19.42 -4.23 -8.38
CA SER A 15 -19.14 -5.46 -7.63
C SER A 15 -19.74 -5.43 -6.24
N ARG A 16 -19.83 -6.59 -5.57
CA ARG A 16 -20.35 -6.67 -4.18
C ARG A 16 -19.36 -6.11 -3.16
N GLY A 17 -18.07 -6.10 -3.48
CA GLY A 17 -17.03 -5.60 -2.59
C GLY A 17 -15.63 -5.71 -3.19
N ALA A 18 -14.67 -5.06 -2.55
CA ALA A 18 -13.27 -5.10 -2.93
C ALA A 18 -12.36 -5.05 -1.70
N ILE A 19 -11.19 -5.68 -1.82
CA ILE A 19 -10.21 -5.83 -0.75
C ILE A 19 -8.85 -5.51 -1.37
N LEU A 20 -8.14 -4.55 -0.78
CA LEU A 20 -6.77 -4.23 -1.15
C LEU A 20 -5.81 -4.88 -0.15
N ILE A 21 -4.96 -5.77 -0.66
CA ILE A 21 -3.94 -6.48 0.10
C ILE A 21 -2.59 -5.96 -0.37
N LEU A 22 -1.75 -5.49 0.55
CA LEU A 22 -0.42 -4.96 0.22
C LEU A 22 0.67 -5.71 0.97
N LYS A 23 1.87 -5.75 0.37
CA LYS A 23 3.08 -6.26 0.99
C LYS A 23 3.61 -5.27 2.04
N GLU A 24 4.00 -5.76 3.21
CA GLU A 24 4.60 -4.94 4.26
C GLU A 24 6.10 -4.74 4.01
N GLY A 25 6.45 -3.59 3.43
CA GLY A 25 7.84 -3.23 3.14
C GLY A 25 8.55 -4.32 2.33
N ASP A 26 9.77 -4.66 2.73
CA ASP A 26 10.56 -5.70 2.06
C ASP A 26 10.25 -7.13 2.58
N SER A 27 9.31 -7.27 3.53
CA SER A 27 8.98 -8.56 4.13
C SER A 27 7.95 -9.35 3.30
N GLU A 28 8.02 -10.68 3.29
CA GLU A 28 7.03 -11.57 2.65
C GLU A 28 5.68 -11.63 3.41
N LYS A 29 5.32 -10.56 4.11
CA LYS A 29 4.05 -10.44 4.84
C LYS A 29 3.09 -9.58 4.03
N TYR A 30 1.84 -10.01 4.00
CA TYR A 30 0.76 -9.31 3.34
C TYR A 30 -0.33 -8.99 4.36
N THR A 31 -0.85 -7.77 4.32
CA THR A 31 -1.93 -7.31 5.18
C THR A 31 -3.04 -6.69 4.37
N ILE A 32 -4.26 -6.77 4.90
CA ILE A 32 -5.40 -6.06 4.33
C ILE A 32 -5.23 -4.59 4.66
N HIS A 33 -5.03 -3.77 3.64
CA HIS A 33 -4.84 -2.34 3.84
C HIS A 33 -6.18 -1.59 3.84
N SER A 34 -7.14 -2.01 3.01
CA SER A 34 -8.47 -1.39 2.96
C SER A 34 -9.50 -2.31 2.32
N THR A 35 -10.77 -2.06 2.65
CA THR A 35 -11.91 -2.87 2.20
C THR A 35 -13.10 -1.98 1.83
N ALA A 36 -13.98 -2.47 0.97
CA ALA A 36 -15.27 -1.84 0.65
C ALA A 36 -16.32 -2.90 0.29
N GLY A 37 -17.59 -2.61 0.59
CA GLY A 37 -18.73 -3.49 0.30
C GLY A 37 -18.88 -4.67 1.28
N ASP A 38 -19.51 -5.74 0.82
CA ASP A 38 -19.92 -6.90 1.64
C ASP A 38 -18.78 -7.91 1.82
N VAL A 39 -17.66 -7.45 2.37
CA VAL A 39 -16.46 -8.27 2.59
C VAL A 39 -16.26 -8.53 4.09
N ALA A 40 -16.14 -9.81 4.46
CA ALA A 40 -16.02 -10.26 5.84
C ALA A 40 -14.58 -10.23 6.37
N VAL A 41 -13.85 -9.16 6.08
CA VAL A 41 -12.45 -8.96 6.48
C VAL A 41 -12.19 -7.51 6.83
N PHE A 42 -11.21 -7.25 7.71
CA PHE A 42 -10.94 -5.92 8.25
C PHE A 42 -9.53 -5.43 7.91
N PRO A 43 -9.33 -4.10 7.75
CA PRO A 43 -8.00 -3.53 7.65
C PRO A 43 -7.11 -3.93 8.83
N GLY A 44 -5.88 -4.34 8.56
CA GLY A 44 -4.92 -4.84 9.54
C GLY A 44 -4.89 -6.37 9.68
N ASP A 45 -5.87 -7.10 9.12
CA ASP A 45 -5.86 -8.57 9.15
C ASP A 45 -4.65 -9.12 8.35
N PRO A 46 -3.86 -10.04 8.93
CA PRO A 46 -2.74 -10.66 8.24
C PRO A 46 -3.21 -11.72 7.24
N ILE A 47 -2.60 -11.75 6.07
CA ILE A 47 -2.85 -12.75 5.03
C ILE A 47 -1.72 -13.78 5.05
N THR A 48 -2.07 -15.05 5.26
CA THR A 48 -1.11 -16.15 5.10
C THR A 48 -1.06 -16.59 3.64
N ILE A 49 0.12 -16.51 3.03
CA ILE A 49 0.38 -17.03 1.68
C ILE A 49 0.02 -18.52 1.62
N ASN A 50 -0.61 -18.96 0.53
CA ASN A 50 -1.12 -20.32 0.28
C ASN A 50 -2.35 -20.77 1.12
N LYS A 51 -2.98 -19.89 1.91
CA LYS A 51 -4.29 -20.16 2.52
C LYS A 51 -5.43 -19.48 1.75
N LYS A 52 -6.51 -20.22 1.46
CA LYS A 52 -7.76 -19.62 0.95
C LYS A 52 -8.32 -18.59 1.97
N PRO A 53 -8.98 -17.51 1.53
CA PRO A 53 -9.30 -17.16 0.13
C PRO A 53 -8.13 -16.51 -0.63
N PHE A 54 -7.25 -15.79 0.06
CA PHE A 54 -6.39 -14.76 -0.54
C PHE A 54 -4.93 -15.16 -0.78
N GLY A 55 -4.50 -16.34 -0.33
CA GLY A 55 -3.10 -16.77 -0.35
C GLY A 55 -2.50 -17.10 -1.71
N LEU A 56 -3.16 -16.81 -2.83
CA LEU A 56 -2.65 -17.06 -4.19
C LEU A 56 -1.89 -15.86 -4.77
N ILE A 57 -1.13 -15.16 -3.92
CA ILE A 57 -0.48 -13.86 -4.18
C ILE A 57 0.67 -13.96 -5.20
N HIS A 58 1.08 -15.18 -5.57
CA HIS A 58 2.19 -15.41 -6.50
C HIS A 58 1.78 -15.58 -7.97
N ASN A 59 0.48 -15.54 -8.30
CA ASN A 59 0.07 -15.61 -9.70
C ASN A 59 0.12 -14.22 -10.35
N LYS A 60 1.03 -14.05 -11.31
CA LYS A 60 1.15 -12.88 -12.18
C LYS A 60 -0.04 -12.68 -13.13
N GLU A 61 -1.04 -13.56 -13.06
CA GLU A 61 -2.22 -13.53 -13.93
C GLU A 61 -3.49 -13.30 -13.11
N THR A 62 -4.42 -12.54 -13.70
CA THR A 62 -5.76 -12.36 -13.12
C THR A 62 -6.44 -13.72 -12.96
N LEU A 63 -6.68 -14.14 -11.72
CA LEU A 63 -7.40 -15.36 -11.42
C LEU A 63 -8.86 -15.05 -11.12
N SER A 64 -9.77 -15.73 -11.82
CA SER A 64 -11.20 -15.71 -11.54
C SER A 64 -11.55 -17.02 -10.83
N LYS A 65 -11.86 -17.00 -9.53
CA LYS A 65 -12.34 -18.18 -8.78
C LYS A 65 -13.71 -17.89 -8.20
N GLU A 66 -14.71 -18.69 -8.55
CA GLU A 66 -16.12 -18.68 -8.10
C GLU A 66 -16.65 -17.28 -7.76
N ASP A 67 -16.40 -16.75 -6.55
CA ASP A 67 -16.88 -15.43 -6.13
C ASP A 67 -15.91 -14.23 -6.30
N TYR A 68 -14.62 -14.44 -6.51
CA TYR A 68 -13.61 -13.38 -6.54
C TYR A 68 -12.83 -13.28 -7.86
N VAL A 69 -12.53 -12.06 -8.28
CA VAL A 69 -11.47 -11.74 -9.25
C VAL A 69 -10.25 -11.25 -8.48
N TYR A 70 -9.09 -11.85 -8.72
CA TYR A 70 -7.82 -11.42 -8.16
C TYR A 70 -7.02 -10.68 -9.21
N CYS A 71 -6.78 -9.40 -8.97
CA CYS A 71 -5.95 -8.52 -9.78
C CYS A 71 -4.57 -8.41 -9.12
N PRO A 72 -3.53 -9.09 -9.63
CA PRO A 72 -2.19 -8.97 -9.05
C PRO A 72 -1.68 -7.54 -9.21
N LEU A 73 -0.97 -7.04 -8.20
CA LEU A 73 -0.35 -5.71 -8.22
C LEU A 73 1.15 -5.90 -8.16
N SER A 74 1.84 -5.56 -9.25
CA SER A 74 3.28 -5.76 -9.38
C SER A 74 3.88 -4.74 -10.33
N PHE A 75 5.08 -4.27 -10.01
CA PHE A 75 5.86 -3.40 -10.89
C PHE A 75 7.16 -4.11 -11.28
N GLY A 76 7.36 -4.37 -12.56
CA GLY A 76 8.49 -5.20 -13.04
C GLY A 76 8.45 -6.62 -12.45
N ASN A 77 9.42 -6.95 -11.60
CA ASN A 77 9.49 -8.23 -10.89
C ASN A 77 9.14 -8.12 -9.39
N GLU A 78 8.74 -6.93 -8.92
CA GLU A 78 8.42 -6.68 -7.52
C GLU A 78 6.90 -6.85 -7.28
N PRO A 79 6.48 -7.83 -6.45
CA PRO A 79 5.08 -7.96 -6.05
C PRO A 79 4.73 -6.92 -5.00
N LEU A 80 3.76 -6.06 -5.31
CA LEU A 80 3.28 -5.02 -4.40
C LEU A 80 2.08 -5.51 -3.58
N GLY A 81 1.26 -6.41 -4.13
CA GLY A 81 0.03 -6.84 -3.49
C GLY A 81 -0.98 -7.49 -4.42
N VAL A 82 -2.23 -7.52 -3.99
CA VAL A 82 -3.37 -8.03 -4.76
C VAL A 82 -4.60 -7.18 -4.46
N LEU A 83 -5.35 -6.83 -5.50
CA LEU A 83 -6.71 -6.33 -5.38
C LEU A 83 -7.67 -7.51 -5.62
N ALA A 84 -8.43 -7.90 -4.59
CA ALA A 84 -9.46 -8.92 -4.71
C ALA A 84 -10.84 -8.26 -4.83
N ILE A 85 -11.60 -8.62 -5.85
CA ILE A 85 -12.92 -8.05 -6.15
C ILE A 85 -13.96 -9.14 -5.99
N LEU A 86 -14.92 -8.95 -5.08
CA LEU A 86 -16.05 -9.84 -4.87
C LEU A 86 -17.10 -9.59 -5.95
N LYS A 87 -17.21 -10.51 -6.90
CA LYS A 87 -18.07 -10.38 -8.09
C LYS A 87 -19.54 -10.32 -7.71
N LYS A 88 -20.28 -9.43 -8.36
CA LYS A 88 -21.73 -9.47 -8.49
C LYS A 88 -22.11 -10.17 -9.81
N GLU A 89 -21.42 -9.78 -10.88
CA GLU A 89 -21.51 -10.34 -12.24
C GLU A 89 -20.10 -10.61 -12.80
N GLU A 90 -20.02 -11.12 -14.03
CA GLU A 90 -18.73 -11.25 -14.72
C GLU A 90 -18.11 -9.89 -15.00
N ILE A 91 -16.87 -9.69 -14.54
CA ILE A 91 -16.09 -8.48 -14.78
C ILE A 91 -15.19 -8.73 -15.99
N SER A 92 -15.18 -7.80 -16.96
CA SER A 92 -14.31 -7.91 -18.14
C SER A 92 -12.84 -8.08 -17.74
N ARG A 93 -12.18 -9.03 -18.40
CA ARG A 93 -10.73 -9.27 -18.22
C ARG A 93 -9.92 -8.01 -18.55
N GLU A 94 -10.29 -7.28 -19.60
CA GLU A 94 -9.59 -6.06 -20.02
C GLU A 94 -9.64 -5.01 -18.91
N LEU A 95 -10.81 -4.80 -18.31
CA LEU A 95 -10.99 -3.87 -17.20
C LEU A 95 -10.11 -4.26 -16.00
N THR A 96 -10.09 -5.55 -15.64
CA THR A 96 -9.27 -6.03 -14.50
C THR A 96 -7.77 -5.86 -14.76
N GLN A 97 -7.33 -6.05 -15.99
CA GLN A 97 -5.94 -5.84 -16.41
C GLN A 97 -5.57 -4.36 -16.38
N THR A 98 -6.44 -3.48 -16.89
CA THR A 98 -6.24 -2.04 -16.84
C THR A 98 -6.19 -1.53 -15.39
N LEU A 99 -7.08 -2.00 -14.53
CA LEU A 99 -7.06 -1.68 -13.10
C LEU A 99 -5.76 -2.14 -12.44
N SER A 100 -5.37 -3.40 -12.65
CA SER A 100 -4.12 -3.97 -12.13
C SER A 100 -2.90 -3.15 -12.56
N ALA A 101 -2.77 -2.82 -13.85
CA ALA A 101 -1.63 -2.07 -14.38
C ALA A 101 -1.56 -0.64 -13.80
N ASN A 102 -2.67 0.10 -13.83
CA ASN A 102 -2.71 1.48 -13.35
C ASN A 102 -2.50 1.57 -11.84
N LEU A 103 -3.08 0.65 -11.06
CA LEU A 103 -2.89 0.59 -9.62
C LEU A 103 -1.47 0.18 -9.27
N SER A 104 -0.87 -0.75 -10.00
CA SER A 104 0.53 -1.16 -9.78
C SER A 104 1.48 0.02 -9.96
N LEU A 105 1.29 0.81 -11.03
CA LEU A 105 2.10 2.01 -11.28
C LEU A 105 1.90 3.05 -10.17
N SER A 106 0.64 3.36 -9.84
CA SER A 106 0.32 4.38 -8.84
C SER A 106 0.84 4.02 -7.44
N LEU A 107 0.76 2.74 -7.06
CA LEU A 107 1.29 2.24 -5.79
C LEU A 107 2.81 2.28 -5.77
N HIS A 108 3.47 1.90 -6.88
CA HIS A 108 4.91 1.97 -6.99
C HIS A 108 5.41 3.42 -6.81
N ASP A 109 4.79 4.37 -7.49
CA ASP A 109 5.14 5.79 -7.37
C ASP A 109 4.95 6.32 -5.94
N ALA A 110 3.86 5.92 -5.27
CA ALA A 110 3.62 6.28 -3.88
C ALA A 110 4.70 5.72 -2.95
N ILE A 111 5.09 4.45 -3.12
CA ILE A 111 6.15 3.81 -2.33
C ILE A 111 7.50 4.50 -2.56
N LEU A 112 7.83 4.83 -3.81
CA LEU A 112 9.06 5.54 -4.15
C LEU A 112 9.09 6.94 -3.53
N TYR A 113 7.96 7.65 -3.58
CA TYR A 113 7.84 8.97 -2.97
C TYR A 113 8.04 8.91 -1.45
N ASP A 114 7.43 7.95 -0.77
CA ASP A 114 7.59 7.76 0.68
C ASP A 114 9.03 7.40 1.05
N ARG A 115 9.68 6.52 0.27
CA ARG A 115 11.12 6.20 0.43
C ARG A 115 11.99 7.44 0.26
N LEU A 116 11.75 8.24 -0.79
CA LEU A 116 12.49 9.47 -1.05
C LEU A 116 12.35 10.47 0.11
N LYS A 117 11.12 10.64 0.62
CA LYS A 117 10.84 11.51 1.77
C LYS A 117 11.58 11.04 3.03
N ALA A 118 11.59 9.74 3.30
CA ALA A 118 12.32 9.17 4.43
C ALA A 118 13.83 9.43 4.33
N SER A 119 14.43 9.15 3.16
CA SER A 119 15.85 9.41 2.92
C SER A 119 16.22 10.90 3.02
N TYR A 120 15.34 11.79 2.54
CA TYR A 120 15.54 13.22 2.68
C TYR A 120 15.57 13.66 4.15
N LEU A 121 14.61 13.19 4.96
CA LEU A 121 14.57 13.50 6.39
C LEU A 121 15.80 12.96 7.13
N GLU A 122 16.27 11.76 6.78
CA GLU A 122 17.48 11.16 7.33
C GLU A 122 18.74 11.98 6.99
N ALA A 123 18.84 12.48 5.76
CA ALA A 123 19.94 13.36 5.35
C ALA A 123 19.92 14.69 6.11
N VAL A 124 18.75 15.31 6.27
CA VAL A 124 18.59 16.54 7.06
C VAL A 124 18.97 16.30 8.51
N LEU A 125 18.49 15.22 9.13
CA LEU A 125 18.84 14.86 10.51
C LEU A 125 20.34 14.64 10.67
N SER A 126 20.97 13.97 9.70
CA SER A 126 22.42 13.74 9.70
C SER A 126 23.19 15.05 9.65
N LEU A 127 22.79 15.99 8.79
CA LEU A 127 23.40 17.33 8.71
C LEU A 127 23.26 18.12 10.02
N VAL A 128 22.06 18.11 10.62
CA VAL A 128 21.83 18.75 11.93
C VAL A 128 22.73 18.12 12.99
N THR A 129 22.79 16.79 13.03
CA THR A 129 23.62 16.06 14.01
C THR A 129 25.11 16.40 13.87
N VAL A 130 25.61 16.53 12.64
CA VAL A 130 26.99 16.97 12.38
C VAL A 130 27.21 18.40 12.86
N ALA A 131 26.29 19.31 12.58
CA ALA A 131 26.37 20.69 13.04
C ALA A 131 26.35 20.80 14.58
N GLU A 132 25.47 20.06 15.25
CA GLU A 132 25.38 20.00 16.71
C GLU A 132 26.60 19.36 17.38
N THR A 133 27.26 18.42 16.69
CA THR A 133 28.51 17.81 17.17
C THR A 133 29.68 18.78 17.02
N ALA A 134 29.68 19.59 15.96
CA ALA A 134 30.69 20.61 15.71
C ALA A 134 30.53 21.84 16.62
N ASP A 135 29.29 22.20 16.98
CA ASP A 135 28.97 23.36 17.82
C ASP A 135 27.84 23.03 18.83
N PRO A 136 28.18 22.94 20.14
CA PRO A 136 27.21 22.69 21.20
C PRO A 136 26.11 23.75 21.35
N GLU A 137 26.34 25.01 20.94
CA GLU A 137 25.30 26.05 21.01
C GLU A 137 24.15 25.80 20.02
N ILE A 138 24.45 25.17 18.88
CA ILE A 138 23.46 24.74 17.89
C ILE A 138 22.56 23.64 18.48
N LYS A 139 23.13 22.73 19.28
CA LYS A 139 22.36 21.66 19.95
C LYS A 139 21.33 22.22 20.92
N GLU A 140 21.73 23.19 21.74
CA GLU A 140 20.79 23.85 22.65
C GLU A 140 19.72 24.63 21.88
N HIS A 141 20.09 25.27 20.77
CA HIS A 141 19.13 25.96 19.90
C HIS A 141 18.10 24.99 19.29
N SER A 142 18.54 23.86 18.73
CA SER A 142 17.67 22.82 18.17
C SER A 142 16.70 22.26 19.21
N GLN A 143 17.17 22.01 20.43
CA GLN A 143 16.31 21.54 21.54
C GLN A 143 15.23 22.58 21.88
N ARG A 144 15.60 23.87 21.97
CA ARG A 144 14.60 24.94 22.20
C ARG A 144 13.55 25.01 21.10
N VAL A 145 13.95 24.92 19.83
CA VAL A 145 13.01 24.95 18.69
C VAL A 145 12.06 23.74 18.71
N ARG A 146 12.59 22.55 19.02
CA ARG A 146 11.79 21.33 19.18
C ARG A 146 10.75 21.47 20.29
N ASP A 147 11.16 21.96 21.46
CA ASP A 147 10.27 22.14 22.61
C ASP A 147 9.17 23.18 22.36
N LEU A 148 9.48 24.22 21.59
CA LEU A 148 8.50 25.22 21.13
C LEU A 148 7.52 24.63 20.12
N SER A 149 7.99 23.78 19.20
CA SER A 149 7.16 23.19 18.15
C SER A 149 6.20 22.12 18.67
N LEU A 150 6.56 21.44 19.77
CA LEU A 150 5.70 20.43 20.44
C LEU A 150 4.63 21.04 21.36
N LYS A 151 4.68 22.36 21.61
CA LYS A 151 3.70 23.09 22.44
C LYS A 151 2.54 23.70 21.64
N ILE A 152 2.55 23.53 20.31
CA ILE A 152 1.53 24.03 19.36
C ILE A 152 0.69 22.84 18.90
#